data_AF-A0A0F9GIQ8-F1
#
_entry.id   AF-A0A0F9GIQ8-F1
#
_cell.length_a   1.000
_cell.length_b   1.000
_cell.length_c   1.000
_cell.angle_alpha   90.00
_cell.angle_beta   90.00
_cell.angle_gamma   90.00
#
_symmetry.space_group_name_H-M   'P 1'
#
loop_
_entity.id
_entity.type
_entity.pdbx_description
1 polymer ?
#
loop_
_entity_poly.entity_id
_entity_poly.type
_entity_poly.pdbx_seq_one_letter_code
_entity_poly.pdbx_strand_id
1 'polypeptide(L)'
;MKTQIDKYKDLIVEILKKHEVKRASLFGSIVQREMTSKSDIDLLVEFLGNKSLLDLARLQIDLEEKLKLKFDVLTYNSIHPLLKDQILAEQVEII
;
A
#
# COMPACT_ATOMS: atom_id res chain seq x y z
N MET A 1 -14.34 -11.25 -5.15
CA MET A 1 -14.62 -9.82 -4.90
C MET A 1 -13.77 -9.03 -5.86
N LYS A 2 -14.37 -8.27 -6.79
CA LYS A 2 -13.62 -7.34 -7.65
C LYS A 2 -13.51 -6.03 -6.90
N THR A 3 -12.46 -5.88 -6.10
CA THR A 3 -12.11 -4.61 -5.47
C THR A 3 -11.86 -3.58 -6.58
N GLN A 4 -12.37 -2.34 -6.46
CA GLN A 4 -12.17 -1.29 -7.46
C GLN A 4 -10.69 -1.04 -7.80
N ILE A 5 -9.80 -1.44 -6.90
CA ILE A 5 -8.34 -1.44 -7.06
C ILE A 5 -7.84 -2.39 -8.16
N ASP A 6 -8.59 -3.41 -8.57
CA ASP A 6 -8.16 -4.35 -9.62
C ASP A 6 -7.81 -3.63 -10.92
N LYS A 7 -8.50 -2.53 -11.23
CA LYS A 7 -8.20 -1.68 -12.39
C LYS A 7 -6.84 -0.97 -12.28
N TYR A 8 -6.41 -0.66 -11.06
CA TYR A 8 -5.19 0.06 -10.77
C TYR A 8 -4.04 -0.85 -10.34
N LYS A 9 -4.32 -2.14 -10.10
CA LYS A 9 -3.38 -3.11 -9.56
C LYS A 9 -2.10 -3.17 -10.39
N ASP A 10 -2.20 -3.28 -11.70
CA ASP A 10 -1.03 -3.37 -12.58
C ASP A 10 -0.15 -2.11 -12.49
N LEU A 11 -0.77 -0.93 -12.47
CA LEU A 11 -0.05 0.34 -12.35
C LEU A 11 0.57 0.53 -10.97
N ILE A 12 -0.13 0.14 -9.90
CA ILE A 12 0.41 0.12 -8.54
C ILE A 12 1.63 -0.79 -8.49
N VAL A 13 1.52 -2.02 -9.02
CA VAL A 13 2.63 -2.99 -9.02
C VAL A 13 3.83 -2.47 -9.81
N GLU A 14 3.62 -1.81 -10.94
CA GLU A 14 4.69 -1.19 -11.72
C GLU A 14 5.43 -0.10 -10.93
N ILE A 15 4.69 0.79 -10.25
CA ILE A 15 5.27 1.85 -9.42
C ILE A 15 6.06 1.23 -8.25
N LEU A 16 5.49 0.25 -7.55
CA LEU A 16 6.14 -0.41 -6.43
C LEU A 16 7.45 -1.10 -6.83
N LYS A 17 7.46 -1.80 -7.98
CA LYS A 17 8.69 -2.40 -8.52
C LYS A 17 9.75 -1.36 -8.86
N LYS A 18 9.35 -0.21 -9.41
CA LYS A 18 10.28 0.90 -9.72
C LYS A 18 10.93 1.46 -8.45
N HIS A 19 10.24 1.42 -7.32
CA HIS A 19 10.74 1.86 -6.01
C HIS A 19 11.42 0.76 -5.21
N GLU A 20 11.74 -0.39 -5.83
CA GLU A 20 12.42 -1.53 -5.20
C GLU A 20 11.66 -2.08 -3.98
N VAL A 21 10.33 -2.10 -4.06
CA VAL A 21 9.48 -2.75 -3.06
C VAL A 21 9.58 -4.26 -3.22
N LYS A 22 9.97 -4.93 -2.14
CA LYS A 22 10.10 -6.39 -2.02
C LYS A 22 8.75 -7.06 -1.81
N ARG A 23 7.90 -6.46 -0.97
CA ARG A 23 6.58 -6.99 -0.60
C ARG A 23 5.60 -5.85 -0.47
N ALA A 24 4.38 -6.04 -0.96
CA ALA A 24 3.32 -5.07 -0.78
C ALA A 24 1.98 -5.75 -0.50
N SER A 25 1.26 -5.23 0.49
CA SER A 25 -0.08 -5.69 0.81
C SER A 25 -1.02 -4.52 1.05
N LEU A 26 -2.25 -4.64 0.57
CA LEU A 26 -3.33 -3.73 0.91
C LEU A 26 -3.93 -4.15 2.25
N PHE A 27 -4.27 -3.19 3.09
CA PHE A 27 -4.91 -3.48 4.38
C PHE A 27 -6.04 -2.48 4.65
N GLY A 28 -6.64 -2.56 5.83
CA GLY A 28 -7.61 -1.56 6.27
C GLY A 28 -8.94 -1.57 5.50
N SER A 29 -9.58 -0.40 5.45
CA SER A 29 -10.99 -0.27 5.08
C SER A 29 -11.32 -0.73 3.66
N ILE A 30 -10.32 -0.78 2.77
CA ILE A 30 -10.44 -1.24 1.38
C ILE A 30 -10.65 -2.74 1.27
N VAL A 31 -10.11 -3.52 2.21
CA VAL A 31 -10.26 -4.98 2.19
C VAL A 31 -11.68 -5.37 2.65
N GLN A 32 -12.26 -4.61 3.57
CA GLN A 32 -13.54 -4.94 4.21
C GLN A 32 -14.76 -4.20 3.66
N ARG A 33 -14.63 -3.02 3.03
CA ARG A 33 -15.78 -2.20 2.63
C ARG A 33 -15.61 -1.56 1.24
N GLU A 34 -16.75 -1.30 0.60
CA GLU A 34 -16.83 -0.61 -0.68
C GLU A 34 -16.07 0.73 -0.63
N MET A 35 -15.03 0.85 -1.46
CA MET A 35 -14.29 2.10 -1.63
C MET A 35 -15.27 3.23 -1.97
N THR A 36 -15.28 4.29 -1.15
CA THR A 36 -15.87 5.56 -1.57
C THR A 36 -14.81 6.36 -2.31
N SER A 37 -15.21 7.31 -3.16
CA SER A 37 -14.28 8.20 -3.89
C SER A 37 -13.43 9.12 -3.00
N LYS A 38 -13.58 9.02 -1.67
CA LYS A 38 -12.79 9.71 -0.64
C LYS A 38 -11.98 8.77 0.24
N SER A 39 -12.03 7.46 0.00
CA SER A 39 -11.32 6.47 0.82
C SER A 39 -9.82 6.52 0.51
N ASP A 40 -9.01 6.70 1.54
CA ASP A 40 -7.56 6.58 1.47
C ASP A 40 -7.17 5.11 1.23
N ILE A 41 -6.15 4.86 0.41
CA ILE A 41 -5.64 3.52 0.13
C ILE A 41 -4.52 3.16 1.09
N ASP A 42 -4.82 2.29 2.05
CA ASP A 42 -3.86 1.78 3.03
C ASP A 42 -2.96 0.71 2.39
N LEU A 43 -1.67 1.03 2.25
CA LEU A 43 -0.67 0.19 1.60
C LEU A 43 0.50 -0.11 2.53
N LEU A 44 0.75 -1.39 2.77
CA LEU A 44 1.85 -1.87 3.59
C LEU A 44 2.99 -2.36 2.70
N VAL A 45 4.18 -1.79 2.85
CA VAL A 45 5.34 -2.08 2.00
C VAL A 45 6.56 -2.54 2.78
N GLU A 46 7.33 -3.44 2.18
CA GLU A 46 8.68 -3.81 2.60
C GLU A 46 9.61 -3.48 1.44
N PHE A 47 10.65 -2.68 1.67
CA PHE A 47 11.62 -2.35 0.63
C PHE A 47 12.76 -3.37 0.57
N LEU A 48 13.42 -3.45 -0.59
CA LEU A 48 14.70 -4.10 -0.73
C LEU A 48 15.79 -3.22 -0.09
N GLY A 49 16.52 -3.79 0.87
CA GLY A 49 17.60 -3.11 1.57
C GLY A 49 17.12 -2.01 2.52
N ASN A 50 18.02 -1.07 2.84
CA ASN A 50 17.72 0.05 3.73
C ASN A 50 17.20 1.23 2.91
N LYS A 51 15.92 1.57 3.11
CA LYS A 51 15.29 2.77 2.55
C LYS A 51 15.02 3.79 3.64
N SER A 52 15.10 5.06 3.26
CA SER A 52 14.84 6.19 4.14
C SER A 52 13.36 6.57 4.15
N LEU A 53 12.98 7.44 5.09
CA LEU A 53 11.65 8.05 5.10
C LEU A 53 11.38 8.88 3.83
N LEU A 54 12.42 9.44 3.21
CA LEU A 54 12.28 10.18 1.95
C LEU A 54 11.93 9.25 0.77
N ASP A 55 12.45 8.03 0.77
CA ASP A 55 12.10 7.02 -0.25
C ASP A 55 10.64 6.59 -0.11
N LEU A 56 10.18 6.37 1.13
CA LEU A 56 8.78 6.08 1.42
C LEU A 56 7.86 7.23 0.98
N ALA A 57 8.20 8.47 1.33
CA ALA A 57 7.44 9.65 0.92
C ALA A 57 7.41 9.81 -0.61
N ARG A 58 8.52 9.52 -1.29
CA ARG A 58 8.58 9.56 -2.75
C ARG A 58 7.69 8.51 -3.40
N LEU A 59 7.66 7.28 -2.87
CA LEU A 59 6.75 6.24 -3.33
C LEU A 59 5.29 6.69 -3.18
N GLN A 60 4.94 7.26 -2.03
CA GLN A 60 3.59 7.77 -1.77
C GLN A 60 3.20 8.86 -2.78
N ILE A 61 4.05 9.88 -2.97
CA ILE A 61 3.82 10.96 -3.94
C ILE A 61 3.63 10.40 -5.36
N ASP A 62 4.50 9.49 -5.80
CA ASP A 62 4.41 8.89 -7.14
C ASP A 62 3.09 8.11 -7.34
N LEU A 63 2.62 7.39 -6.31
CA LEU A 63 1.34 6.68 -6.34
C LEU A 63 0.18 7.68 -6.48
N GLU A 64 0.13 8.70 -5.62
CA GLU A 64 -0.96 9.68 -5.61
C GLU A 64 -0.99 10.53 -6.89
N GLU A 65 0.17 10.93 -7.41
CA GLU A 65 0.27 11.73 -8.63
C GLU A 65 -0.19 10.96 -9.87
N LYS A 66 0.16 9.68 -9.97
CA LYS A 66 -0.19 8.84 -11.12
C LYS A 66 -1.63 8.34 -11.07
N LEU A 67 -2.12 7.99 -9.88
CA LEU A 67 -3.43 7.36 -9.72
C LEU A 67 -4.53 8.38 -9.41
N LYS A 68 -4.16 9.60 -8.99
CA LYS A 68 -5.08 10.65 -8.52
C LYS A 68 -5.99 10.17 -7.37
N LEU A 69 -5.46 9.26 -6.56
CA LEU A 69 -6.08 8.69 -5.37
C LEU A 69 -5.15 8.94 -4.19
N LYS A 70 -5.71 9.04 -2.98
CA LYS A 70 -4.90 9.16 -1.77
C LYS A 70 -4.35 7.81 -1.35
N PHE A 71 -3.10 7.78 -0.92
CA PHE A 71 -2.42 6.58 -0.42
C PHE A 71 -1.83 6.86 0.96
N ASP A 72 -2.13 5.99 1.92
CA ASP A 72 -1.40 5.92 3.19
C ASP A 72 -0.41 4.75 3.11
N VAL A 73 0.88 5.07 2.97
CA VAL A 73 1.93 4.06 2.77
C VAL A 73 2.71 3.86 4.06
N LEU A 74 2.56 2.69 4.66
CA LEU A 74 3.27 2.28 5.87
C LEU A 74 4.27 1.18 5.58
N THR A 75 5.32 1.10 6.40
CA THR A 75 6.25 -0.04 6.34
C THR A 75 5.85 -1.14 7.32
N TYR A 76 6.14 -2.40 7.00
CA TYR A 76 5.91 -3.51 7.96
C TYR A 76 6.59 -3.28 9.32
N ASN A 77 7.70 -2.55 9.33
CA ASN A 77 8.48 -2.26 10.54
C ASN A 77 7.93 -1.08 11.35
N SER A 78 7.07 -0.23 10.77
CA SER A 78 6.45 0.90 11.47
C SER A 78 5.14 0.56 12.17
N ILE A 79 4.62 -0.66 12.00
CA ILE A 79 3.37 -1.08 12.64
C ILE A 79 3.58 -1.33 14.13
N HIS A 80 2.67 -0.81 14.95
CA HIS A 80 2.66 -1.10 16.37
C HIS A 80 2.44 -2.61 16.63
N PRO A 81 3.24 -3.29 17.49
CA PRO A 81 3.16 -4.73 17.70
C PRO A 81 1.75 -5.26 18.01
N LEU A 82 0.98 -4.51 18.80
CA LEU A 82 -0.41 -4.87 19.16
C LEU A 82 -1.39 -4.88 17.98
N LEU A 83 -1.10 -4.13 16.91
CA LEU A 83 -1.94 -4.06 15.70
C LEU A 83 -1.40 -4.93 14.58
N LYS A 84 -0.15 -5.39 14.69
CA LYS A 84 0.55 -6.14 13.65
C LYS A 84 -0.23 -7.40 13.28
N ASP A 85 -0.61 -8.21 14.25
CA ASP A 85 -1.29 -9.49 13.96
C ASP A 85 -2.65 -9.29 13.29
N GLN A 86 -3.41 -8.27 13.72
CA GLN A 86 -4.68 -7.92 13.09
C GLN A 86 -4.49 -7.44 11.65
N ILE A 87 -3.55 -6.53 11.41
CA ILE A 87 -3.27 -6.01 10.06
C ILE A 87 -2.78 -7.14 9.15
N LEU A 88 -1.85 -7.99 9.63
CA LEU A 88 -1.33 -9.12 8.87
C LEU A 88 -2.39 -10.19 8.59
N ALA A 89 -3.40 -10.35 9.45
CA ALA A 89 -4.49 -11.30 9.23
C ALA A 89 -5.50 -10.81 8.17
N GLU A 90 -5.69 -9.49 8.07
CA GLU A 90 -6.63 -8.88 7.14
C GLU A 90 -5.99 -8.39 5.84
N GLN A 91 -4.67 -8.42 5.72
CA GLN A 91 -4.00 -7.91 4.54
C GLN A 91 -4.25 -8.77 3.29
N VAL A 92 -4.25 -8.12 2.13
CA VAL A 92 -4.28 -8.76 0.83
C VAL A 92 -2.97 -8.47 0.12
N GLU A 93 -2.15 -9.50 -0.08
CA GLU A 93 -0.87 -9.38 -0.77
C GLU A 93 -1.07 -9.08 -2.27
N ILE A 94 -0.30 -8.11 -2.77
CA ILE A 94 -0.32 -7.68 -4.18
C ILE A 94 1.04 -7.84 -4.88
N ILE A 95 2.14 -7.91 -4.12
CA ILE A 95 3.51 -8.25 -4.55
C ILE A 95 4.14 -9.10 -3.46
#